data_AF-A0A669EUL2-F1
#
_entry.id   AF-A0A669EUL2-F1
#
_cell.length_a   1.000
_cell.length_b   1.000
_cell.length_c   1.000
_cell.angle_alpha   90.00
_cell.angle_beta   90.00
_cell.angle_gamma   90.00
#
_symmetry.space_group_name_H-M   'P 1'
#
loop_
_entity.id
_entity.type
_entity.pdbx_description
1 polymer ?
#
loop_
_entity_poly.entity_id
_entity_poly.type
_entity_poly.pdbx_seq_one_letter_code
_entity_poly.pdbx_strand_id
1 'polypeptide(L)'
;MMIAPVCLMITAAAATLSIHPSRSVFFFYETVTLSCAVPGSFSSWTVKRNTSTKSSVSCETWGQFNGSSCTIKGVYPSDSGVYWCESDSGECSNTINIRVATGVILQGPAVPLTEGDSVTLNCSYKEKYAKESTFNFNAVFYRNGAFIGNKSEGRMSFIHVSKKNEGSYKCEHPTKGESPEIWLEVRGTDDDHHDGNDNDNTNNPVSVGAIGVIVGGVVITVITVIAVIAWCKF
;
A
#
# COMPACT_ATOMS: atom_id res chain seq x y z
N MET A 1 15.70 5.51 -5.86
CA MET A 1 15.69 4.74 -4.60
C MET A 1 15.02 5.62 -3.56
N MET A 2 13.80 5.24 -3.14
CA MET A 2 13.03 6.00 -2.15
C MET A 2 13.56 5.63 -0.77
N ILE A 3 14.33 6.54 -0.16
CA ILE A 3 14.82 6.31 1.21
C ILE A 3 13.67 6.75 2.13
N ALA A 4 13.00 5.78 2.76
CA ALA A 4 12.13 6.05 3.88
C ALA A 4 12.97 6.66 5.02
N PRO A 5 12.47 7.67 5.75
CA PRO A 5 13.22 8.24 6.86
C PRO A 5 13.56 7.14 7.89
N VAL A 6 14.81 7.13 8.36
CA VAL A 6 15.24 6.26 9.46
C VAL A 6 14.62 6.82 10.73
N CYS A 7 13.44 6.34 11.07
CA CYS A 7 12.63 6.86 12.19
C CYS A 7 12.28 5.72 13.16
N LEU A 8 12.22 6.02 14.46
CA LEU A 8 11.82 5.06 15.49
C LEU A 8 10.32 4.77 15.36
N MET A 9 9.95 3.65 14.73
CA MET A 9 8.58 3.13 14.72
C MET A 9 8.34 2.25 15.96
N ILE A 10 8.67 2.73 17.17
CA ILE A 10 8.66 1.88 18.40
C ILE A 10 7.31 1.92 19.15
N THR A 11 6.40 2.82 18.81
CA THR A 11 5.08 2.92 19.44
C THR A 11 4.01 3.33 18.42
N ALA A 12 2.73 3.04 18.73
CA ALA A 12 1.59 3.46 17.92
C ALA A 12 1.73 4.96 17.55
N ALA A 13 1.70 5.27 16.25
CA ALA A 13 2.15 6.54 15.69
C ALA A 13 1.68 7.74 16.53
N ALA A 14 2.65 8.44 17.14
CA ALA A 14 2.40 9.65 17.93
C ALA A 14 1.91 10.83 17.07
N ALA A 15 1.77 10.68 15.75
CA ALA A 15 1.22 11.70 14.88
C ALA A 15 0.56 11.08 13.64
N THR A 16 -0.48 11.74 13.13
CA THR A 16 -1.15 11.35 11.89
C THR A 16 -1.08 12.49 10.88
N LEU A 17 -0.44 12.24 9.75
CA LEU A 17 -0.45 13.13 8.60
C LEU A 17 -1.67 12.84 7.72
N SER A 18 -2.40 13.89 7.39
CA SER A 18 -3.55 13.90 6.48
C SER A 18 -3.30 14.87 5.32
N ILE A 19 -4.05 14.70 4.24
CA ILE A 19 -3.95 15.54 3.04
C ILE A 19 -5.34 15.96 2.58
N HIS A 20 -5.46 17.19 2.12
CA HIS A 20 -6.65 17.73 1.48
C HIS A 20 -6.31 18.31 0.10
N PRO A 21 -7.06 17.97 -0.96
CA PRO A 21 -8.05 16.88 -1.04
C PRO A 21 -7.46 15.48 -0.73
N SER A 22 -8.28 14.56 -0.23
CA SER A 22 -7.86 13.22 0.26
C SER A 22 -7.46 12.23 -0.86
N ARG A 23 -6.48 12.60 -1.69
CA ARG A 23 -5.96 11.81 -2.81
C ARG A 23 -4.44 11.93 -2.95
N SER A 24 -3.80 10.99 -3.65
CA SER A 24 -2.34 10.94 -3.82
C SER A 24 -1.82 11.55 -5.14
N VAL A 25 -2.68 11.70 -6.15
CA VAL A 25 -2.28 12.22 -7.46
C VAL A 25 -3.00 13.53 -7.78
N PHE A 26 -2.23 14.52 -8.20
CA PHE A 26 -2.69 15.88 -8.49
C PHE A 26 -2.27 16.34 -9.88
N PHE A 27 -3.11 17.18 -10.47
CA PHE A 27 -2.76 17.96 -11.63
C PHE A 27 -1.82 19.09 -11.25
N PHE A 28 -1.01 19.47 -12.24
CA PHE A 28 -0.24 20.70 -12.20
C PHE A 28 -1.10 21.91 -11.80
N TYR A 29 -0.56 22.77 -10.94
CA TYR A 29 -1.20 23.95 -10.33
C TYR A 29 -2.37 23.68 -9.37
N GLU A 30 -2.64 22.44 -8.98
CA GLU A 30 -3.61 22.20 -7.90
C GLU A 30 -3.07 22.66 -6.55
N THR A 31 -3.99 23.03 -5.65
CA THR A 31 -3.66 23.30 -4.26
C THR A 31 -3.69 22.00 -3.45
N VAL A 32 -2.68 21.81 -2.62
CA VAL A 32 -2.58 20.70 -1.68
C VAL A 32 -2.31 21.25 -0.28
N THR A 33 -3.07 20.77 0.70
CA THR A 33 -2.83 21.05 2.12
C THR A 33 -2.52 19.75 2.85
N LEU A 34 -1.38 19.73 3.53
CA LEU A 34 -0.97 18.67 4.43
C LEU A 34 -1.21 19.11 5.86
N SER A 35 -1.85 18.29 6.67
CA SER A 35 -2.20 18.62 8.05
C SER A 35 -1.78 17.51 8.99
N CYS A 36 -1.05 17.89 10.03
CA CYS A 36 -0.57 16.99 11.04
C CYS A 36 -1.45 17.03 12.30
N ALA A 37 -1.97 15.88 12.71
CA ALA A 37 -2.61 15.71 14.00
C ALA A 37 -1.61 15.09 14.98
N VAL A 38 -1.34 15.78 16.09
CA VAL A 38 -0.40 15.33 17.13
C VAL A 38 -1.09 15.39 18.51
N PRO A 39 -0.80 14.45 19.42
CA PRO A 39 -1.16 14.56 20.83
C PRO A 39 -0.42 15.74 21.46
N GLY A 40 -1.17 16.65 22.08
CA GLY A 40 -0.59 17.81 22.77
C GLY A 40 -0.23 18.96 21.82
N SER A 41 0.96 19.54 21.99
CA SER A 41 1.38 20.73 21.25
C SER A 41 2.12 20.37 19.97
N PHE A 42 1.72 21.00 18.85
CA PHE A 42 2.45 20.89 17.58
C PHE A 42 3.78 21.63 17.56
N SER A 43 4.10 22.44 18.57
CA SER A 43 5.30 23.30 18.59
C SER A 43 6.62 22.55 18.42
N SER A 44 6.67 21.25 18.72
CA SER A 44 7.83 20.38 18.57
C SER A 44 7.79 19.51 17.31
N TRP A 45 6.87 19.79 16.37
CA TRP A 45 6.63 18.99 15.18
C TRP A 45 6.74 19.84 13.92
N THR A 46 7.25 19.23 12.85
CA THR A 46 7.44 19.89 11.56
C THR A 46 6.97 19.00 10.42
N VAL A 47 6.22 19.57 9.46
CA VAL A 47 5.93 18.89 8.20
C VAL A 47 7.17 18.94 7.31
N LYS A 48 7.67 17.77 6.91
CA LYS A 48 8.84 17.61 6.06
C LYS A 48 8.52 16.88 4.77
N ARG A 49 9.41 17.01 3.79
CA ARG A 49 9.32 16.28 2.52
C ARG A 49 10.66 15.82 1.98
N ASN A 50 10.60 14.74 1.21
CA ASN A 50 11.62 14.26 0.30
C ASN A 50 11.08 14.36 -1.13
N THR A 51 11.72 15.17 -1.97
CA THR A 51 11.44 15.22 -3.41
C THR A 51 12.67 14.76 -4.20
N SER A 52 12.58 14.72 -5.53
CA SER A 52 13.73 14.37 -6.37
C SER A 52 14.89 15.35 -6.29
N THR A 53 14.66 16.56 -5.77
CA THR A 53 15.67 17.65 -5.76
C THR A 53 16.28 17.88 -4.39
N LYS A 54 15.54 17.59 -3.31
CA LYS A 54 15.98 17.84 -1.93
C LYS A 54 15.38 16.82 -0.99
N SER A 55 16.11 16.50 0.08
CA SER A 55 15.69 15.57 1.11
C SER A 55 15.52 16.27 2.45
N SER A 56 14.52 15.84 3.22
CA SER A 56 14.22 16.24 4.60
C SER A 56 14.10 17.75 4.75
N VAL A 57 13.29 18.37 3.90
CA VAL A 57 13.10 19.83 3.90
C VAL A 57 11.82 20.22 4.63
N SER A 58 11.92 21.14 5.60
CA SER A 58 10.79 21.69 6.36
C SER A 58 9.87 22.58 5.53
N CYS A 59 8.56 22.49 5.81
CA CYS A 59 7.48 23.23 5.13
C CYS A 59 7.76 24.71 4.94
N GLU A 60 8.34 25.39 5.93
CA GLU A 60 8.63 26.83 5.90
C GLU A 60 9.43 27.27 4.67
N THR A 61 10.17 26.36 4.04
CA THR A 61 11.00 26.65 2.86
C THR A 61 10.31 26.41 1.52
N TRP A 62 9.18 25.72 1.48
CA TRP A 62 8.54 25.29 0.23
C TRP A 62 7.02 25.41 0.18
N GLY A 63 6.38 25.64 1.33
CA GLY A 63 4.93 25.77 1.45
C GLY A 63 4.54 26.92 2.37
N GLN A 64 3.24 27.16 2.48
CA GLN A 64 2.66 28.11 3.40
C GLN A 64 2.35 27.38 4.70
N PHE A 65 3.19 27.61 5.70
CA PHE A 65 3.01 27.07 7.04
C PHE A 65 1.90 27.82 7.78
N ASN A 66 0.99 27.07 8.41
CA ASN A 66 -0.07 27.60 9.26
C ASN A 66 -0.35 26.62 10.40
N GLY A 67 0.43 26.76 11.49
CA GLY A 67 0.33 25.89 12.66
C GLY A 67 0.64 24.44 12.29
N SER A 68 -0.29 23.52 12.49
CA SER A 68 -0.07 22.10 12.15
C SER A 68 -0.24 21.76 10.67
N SER A 69 -0.40 22.77 9.79
CA SER A 69 -0.67 22.57 8.38
C SER A 69 0.36 23.23 7.45
N CYS A 70 0.53 22.64 6.28
CA CYS A 70 1.40 23.11 5.22
C CYS A 70 0.66 23.11 3.88
N THR A 71 0.55 24.28 3.24
CA THR A 71 -0.20 24.42 1.98
C THR A 71 0.71 24.79 0.80
N ILE A 72 0.59 24.06 -0.30
CA ILE A 72 1.17 24.40 -1.60
C ILE A 72 0.02 24.87 -2.50
N LYS A 73 -0.01 26.15 -2.89
CA LYS A 73 -1.11 26.72 -3.69
C LYS A 73 -1.12 26.28 -5.15
N GLY A 74 0.02 25.84 -5.67
CA GLY A 74 0.14 25.31 -7.02
C GLY A 74 1.29 24.33 -7.09
N VAL A 75 0.97 23.04 -7.06
CA VAL A 75 1.97 21.98 -7.10
C VAL A 75 2.61 21.85 -8.50
N TYR A 76 3.92 21.62 -8.51
CA TYR A 76 4.74 21.35 -9.69
C TYR A 76 5.16 19.87 -9.74
N PRO A 77 5.52 19.33 -10.93
CA PRO A 77 6.10 17.98 -11.01
C PRO A 77 7.25 17.73 -10.03
N SER A 78 8.07 18.75 -9.74
CA SER A 78 9.17 18.72 -8.77
C SER A 78 8.74 18.61 -7.30
N ASP A 79 7.47 18.87 -7.00
CA ASP A 79 6.88 18.65 -5.67
C ASP A 79 6.45 17.19 -5.47
N SER A 80 6.55 16.33 -6.49
CA SER A 80 6.31 14.90 -6.31
C SER A 80 7.32 14.31 -5.31
N GLY A 81 6.84 13.52 -4.37
CA GLY A 81 7.69 13.03 -3.28
C GLY A 81 6.94 12.45 -2.11
N VAL A 82 7.69 12.14 -1.05
CA VAL A 82 7.19 11.59 0.21
C VAL A 82 7.13 12.69 1.26
N TYR A 83 6.02 12.75 1.99
CA TYR A 83 5.73 13.76 2.99
C TYR A 83 5.40 13.09 4.34
N TRP A 84 5.86 13.67 5.44
CA TRP A 84 5.63 13.18 6.81
C TRP A 84 5.69 14.36 7.80
N CYS A 85 5.20 14.14 9.03
CA CYS A 85 5.53 14.98 10.17
C CYS A 85 6.67 14.33 10.96
N GLU A 86 7.56 15.16 11.48
CA GLU A 86 8.66 14.72 12.34
C GLU A 86 8.73 15.61 13.58
N SER A 87 8.92 14.98 14.74
CA SER A 87 9.16 15.68 16.00
C SER A 87 10.64 16.01 16.21
N ASP A 88 10.93 16.93 17.14
CA ASP A 88 12.31 17.23 17.56
C ASP A 88 13.02 16.03 18.22
N SER A 89 12.24 15.08 18.76
CA SER A 89 12.71 13.80 19.31
C SER A 89 12.96 12.73 18.25
N GLY A 90 12.66 12.99 16.98
CA GLY A 90 12.84 12.04 15.88
C GLY A 90 11.72 11.00 15.76
N GLU A 91 10.52 11.31 16.24
CA GLU A 91 9.30 10.52 16.01
C GLU A 91 8.64 10.94 14.69
N CYS A 92 8.04 10.00 13.97
CA CYS A 92 7.42 10.27 12.67
C CYS A 92 5.94 9.91 12.64
N SER A 93 5.16 10.66 11.85
CA SER A 93 3.82 10.25 11.44
C SER A 93 3.85 9.15 10.37
N ASN A 94 2.67 8.72 9.90
CA ASN A 94 2.56 8.05 8.61
C ASN A 94 3.14 8.93 7.48
N THR A 95 3.48 8.28 6.37
CA THR A 95 3.94 8.95 5.16
C THR A 95 2.80 9.07 4.15
N ILE A 96 2.85 10.11 3.33
CA ILE A 96 1.98 10.28 2.16
C ILE A 96 2.87 10.50 0.93
N ASN A 97 2.62 9.73 -0.13
CA ASN A 97 3.28 9.90 -1.41
C ASN A 97 2.41 10.76 -2.34
N ILE A 98 2.93 11.92 -2.73
CA ILE A 98 2.28 12.86 -3.64
C ILE A 98 2.91 12.70 -5.02
N ARG A 99 2.07 12.52 -6.04
CA ARG A 99 2.47 12.55 -7.44
C ARG A 99 1.79 13.70 -8.16
N VAL A 100 2.58 14.52 -8.86
CA VAL A 100 2.07 15.61 -9.69
C VAL A 100 2.28 15.27 -11.16
N ALA A 101 1.20 15.29 -11.94
CA ALA A 101 1.21 14.91 -13.35
C ALA A 101 0.34 15.83 -14.21
N THR A 102 0.42 15.64 -15.53
CA THR A 102 -0.38 16.35 -16.54
C THR A 102 -1.07 15.35 -17.45
N GLY A 103 -2.15 15.74 -18.11
CA GLY A 103 -2.87 14.87 -19.05
C GLY A 103 -3.88 13.99 -18.33
N VAL A 104 -3.71 12.67 -18.39
CA VAL A 104 -4.59 11.70 -17.72
C VAL A 104 -3.98 11.34 -16.36
N ILE A 105 -4.79 11.35 -15.31
CA ILE A 105 -4.38 10.91 -13.97
C ILE A 105 -5.41 9.94 -13.39
N LEU A 106 -4.94 9.03 -12.55
CA LEU A 106 -5.79 8.21 -11.70
C LEU A 106 -5.73 8.74 -10.28
N GLN A 107 -6.83 9.31 -9.82
CA GLN A 107 -6.97 9.77 -8.44
C GLN A 107 -7.41 8.60 -7.57
N GLY A 108 -6.57 8.20 -6.62
CA GLY A 108 -6.88 7.21 -5.59
C GLY A 108 -6.61 7.73 -4.19
N PRO A 109 -6.79 6.89 -3.16
CA PRO A 109 -6.62 7.29 -1.77
C PRO A 109 -5.17 7.70 -1.51
N ALA A 110 -4.99 8.61 -0.55
CA ALA A 110 -3.68 9.10 -0.14
C ALA A 110 -3.00 8.24 0.95
N VAL A 111 -3.79 7.42 1.62
CA VAL A 111 -3.38 6.55 2.72
C VAL A 111 -3.85 5.14 2.47
N PRO A 112 -3.21 4.12 3.07
CA PRO A 112 -3.66 2.73 2.98
C PRO A 112 -5.11 2.56 3.46
N LEU A 113 -5.84 1.67 2.80
CA LEU A 113 -7.19 1.28 3.20
C LEU A 113 -7.13 0.12 4.21
N THR A 114 -8.21 -0.07 4.96
CA THR A 114 -8.44 -1.25 5.79
C THR A 114 -9.48 -2.14 5.12
N GLU A 115 -9.42 -3.46 5.33
CA GLU A 115 -10.47 -4.34 4.86
C GLU A 115 -11.87 -3.89 5.32
N GLY A 116 -12.84 -3.99 4.42
CA GLY A 116 -14.18 -3.46 4.62
C GLY A 116 -14.39 -2.00 4.18
N ASP A 117 -13.32 -1.21 3.99
CA ASP A 117 -13.41 0.16 3.48
C ASP A 117 -14.03 0.21 2.07
N SER A 118 -14.52 1.38 1.71
CA SER A 118 -14.98 1.68 0.34
C SER A 118 -14.13 2.77 -0.28
N VAL A 119 -13.77 2.60 -1.55
CA VAL A 119 -12.94 3.56 -2.29
C VAL A 119 -13.45 3.73 -3.70
N THR A 120 -13.31 4.94 -4.23
CA THR A 120 -13.55 5.24 -5.66
C THR A 120 -12.27 5.78 -6.28
N LEU A 121 -11.82 5.13 -7.35
CA LEU A 121 -10.73 5.60 -8.19
C LEU A 121 -11.33 6.41 -9.35
N ASN A 122 -10.85 7.65 -9.53
CA ASN A 122 -11.31 8.54 -10.59
C ASN A 122 -10.22 8.72 -11.65
N CYS A 123 -10.47 8.21 -12.85
CA CYS A 123 -9.71 8.54 -14.04
C CYS A 123 -10.15 9.92 -14.54
N SER A 124 -9.23 10.89 -14.48
CA SER A 124 -9.50 12.27 -14.84
C SER A 124 -8.55 12.74 -15.92
N TYR A 125 -9.03 13.62 -16.79
CA TYR A 125 -8.25 14.29 -17.81
C TYR A 125 -8.36 15.81 -17.64
N LYS A 126 -7.23 16.50 -17.79
CA LYS A 126 -7.20 17.97 -17.79
C LYS A 126 -6.39 18.47 -18.98
N GLU A 127 -7.04 19.23 -19.84
CA GLU A 127 -6.35 19.98 -20.90
C GLU A 127 -5.40 21.02 -20.27
N LYS A 128 -4.28 21.29 -20.93
CA LYS A 128 -3.16 22.09 -20.39
C LYS A 128 -3.57 23.45 -19.82
N TYR A 129 -4.57 24.09 -20.45
CA TYR A 129 -5.04 25.42 -20.08
C TYR A 129 -6.46 25.42 -19.51
N ALA A 130 -7.07 24.25 -19.32
CA ALA A 130 -8.38 24.15 -18.70
C ALA A 130 -8.28 24.44 -17.21
N LYS A 131 -9.29 25.13 -16.67
CA LYS A 131 -9.41 25.36 -15.22
C LYS A 131 -9.77 24.06 -14.51
N GLU A 132 -10.79 23.38 -15.02
CA GLU A 132 -11.34 22.15 -14.46
C GLU A 132 -10.87 20.91 -15.23
N SER A 133 -10.75 19.79 -14.52
CA SER A 133 -10.60 18.47 -15.13
C SER A 133 -11.96 17.83 -15.39
N THR A 134 -12.02 16.87 -16.31
CA THR A 134 -13.20 16.05 -16.56
C THR A 134 -12.88 14.57 -16.31
N PHE A 135 -13.87 13.83 -15.80
CA PHE A 135 -13.88 12.37 -15.74
C PHE A 135 -15.01 11.80 -16.64
N ASN A 136 -15.77 12.65 -17.35
CA ASN A 136 -16.95 12.23 -18.11
C ASN A 136 -16.58 11.60 -19.47
N PHE A 137 -15.86 10.48 -19.42
CA PHE A 137 -15.49 9.66 -20.56
C PHE A 137 -15.46 8.18 -20.15
N ASN A 138 -15.48 7.30 -21.14
CA ASN A 138 -15.35 5.86 -20.91
C ASN A 138 -13.87 5.51 -20.73
N ALA A 139 -13.45 5.12 -19.54
CA ALA A 139 -12.04 4.87 -19.22
C ALA A 139 -11.78 3.38 -19.05
N VAL A 140 -10.67 2.92 -19.62
CA VAL A 140 -10.19 1.54 -19.41
C VAL A 140 -9.36 1.50 -18.13
N PHE A 141 -9.59 0.50 -17.28
CA PHE A 141 -8.85 0.32 -16.04
C PHE A 141 -7.98 -0.93 -16.10
N TYR A 142 -6.78 -0.81 -15.53
CA TYR A 142 -5.81 -1.89 -15.39
C TYR A 142 -5.43 -2.08 -13.93
N ARG A 143 -5.17 -3.33 -13.56
CA ARG A 143 -4.58 -3.72 -12.28
C ARG A 143 -3.44 -4.70 -12.51
N ASN A 144 -2.25 -4.37 -12.00
CA ASN A 144 -1.02 -5.14 -12.20
C ASN A 144 -0.76 -5.44 -13.69
N GLY A 145 -1.00 -4.43 -14.54
CA GLY A 145 -0.90 -4.54 -16.00
C GLY A 145 -2.05 -5.29 -16.70
N ALA A 146 -2.92 -5.99 -15.97
CA ALA A 146 -4.05 -6.71 -16.54
C ALA A 146 -5.29 -5.82 -16.68
N PHE A 147 -6.01 -5.95 -17.78
CA PHE A 147 -7.30 -5.28 -17.99
C PHE A 147 -8.33 -5.78 -16.96
N ILE A 148 -9.02 -4.85 -16.30
CA ILE A 148 -10.07 -5.16 -15.30
C ILE A 148 -11.44 -4.58 -15.64
N GLY A 149 -11.55 -3.82 -16.74
CA GLY A 149 -12.83 -3.35 -17.25
C GLY A 149 -12.79 -1.96 -17.87
N ASN A 150 -13.88 -1.64 -18.54
CA ASN A 150 -14.17 -0.29 -19.03
C ASN A 150 -15.28 0.33 -18.16
N LYS A 151 -15.11 1.58 -17.74
CA LYS A 151 -16.05 2.27 -16.85
C LYS A 151 -16.46 3.61 -17.44
N SER A 152 -17.78 3.82 -17.50
CA SER A 152 -18.37 5.13 -17.79
C SER A 152 -18.03 6.13 -16.69
N GLU A 153 -18.00 7.40 -17.05
CA GLU A 153 -17.65 8.50 -16.13
C GLU A 153 -16.28 8.35 -15.46
N GLY A 154 -15.37 7.57 -16.04
CA GLY A 154 -14.01 7.44 -15.53
C GLY A 154 -13.94 6.97 -14.07
N ARG A 155 -14.96 6.28 -13.56
CA ARG A 155 -15.09 5.92 -12.13
C ARG A 155 -15.07 4.42 -11.91
N MET A 156 -14.24 4.00 -10.98
CA MET A 156 -14.24 2.62 -10.50
C MET A 156 -14.31 2.59 -8.98
N SER A 157 -15.40 2.03 -8.46
CA SER A 157 -15.61 1.91 -7.02
C SER A 157 -15.43 0.47 -6.57
N PHE A 158 -14.80 0.30 -5.41
CA PHE A 158 -14.77 -0.94 -4.65
C PHE A 158 -15.50 -0.70 -3.34
N ILE A 159 -16.49 -1.55 -3.05
CA ILE A 159 -17.21 -1.55 -1.78
C ILE A 159 -16.73 -2.79 -1.04
N HIS A 160 -16.41 -2.64 0.25
CA HIS A 160 -15.82 -3.70 1.07
C HIS A 160 -14.52 -4.26 0.45
N VAL A 161 -13.49 -3.42 0.39
CA VAL A 161 -12.18 -3.84 -0.09
C VAL A 161 -11.63 -4.99 0.76
N SER A 162 -10.87 -5.87 0.12
CA SER A 162 -10.11 -6.95 0.74
C SER A 162 -8.67 -6.92 0.26
N LYS A 163 -7.80 -7.76 0.82
CA LYS A 163 -6.42 -7.88 0.35
C LYS A 163 -6.29 -8.22 -1.14
N LYS A 164 -7.32 -8.83 -1.75
CA LYS A 164 -7.38 -9.11 -3.21
C LYS A 164 -7.50 -7.85 -4.07
N ASN A 165 -7.89 -6.72 -3.48
CA ASN A 165 -7.96 -5.43 -4.16
C ASN A 165 -6.61 -4.71 -4.18
N GLU A 166 -5.61 -5.17 -3.41
CA GLU A 166 -4.28 -4.55 -3.42
C GLU A 166 -3.59 -4.71 -4.79
N GLY A 167 -2.85 -3.67 -5.20
CA GLY A 167 -2.02 -3.73 -6.40
C GLY A 167 -1.73 -2.37 -7.04
N SER A 168 -1.06 -2.43 -8.20
CA SER A 168 -0.78 -1.25 -9.04
C SER A 168 -1.93 -0.99 -9.99
N TYR A 169 -2.51 0.20 -9.97
CA TYR A 169 -3.64 0.59 -10.81
C TYR A 169 -3.26 1.74 -11.75
N LYS A 170 -3.75 1.68 -12.98
CA LYS A 170 -3.75 2.81 -13.93
C LYS A 170 -5.06 2.83 -14.72
N CYS A 171 -5.35 3.96 -15.34
CA CYS A 171 -6.45 4.08 -16.28
C CYS A 171 -5.98 4.63 -17.63
N GLU A 172 -6.75 4.38 -18.68
CA GLU A 172 -6.50 4.88 -20.03
C GLU A 172 -7.72 5.66 -20.54
N HIS A 173 -7.44 6.86 -21.05
CA HIS A 173 -8.43 7.68 -21.75
C HIS A 173 -8.46 7.28 -23.22
N PRO A 174 -9.65 7.17 -23.87
CA PRO A 174 -9.82 6.66 -25.24
C PRO A 174 -8.88 7.25 -26.31
N THR A 175 -8.56 8.54 -26.19
CA THR A 175 -7.73 9.28 -27.15
C THR A 175 -6.58 10.08 -26.55
N LYS A 176 -6.39 10.04 -25.23
CA LYS A 176 -5.45 10.94 -24.52
C LYS A 176 -4.32 10.20 -23.79
N GLY A 177 -4.31 8.87 -23.87
CA GLY A 177 -3.26 8.02 -23.30
C GLY A 177 -3.56 7.54 -21.89
N GLU A 178 -2.53 7.01 -21.25
CA GLU A 178 -2.61 6.35 -19.93
C GLU A 178 -2.22 7.29 -18.79
N SER A 179 -2.78 7.03 -17.60
CA SER A 179 -2.34 7.64 -16.35
C SER A 179 -1.03 7.02 -15.84
N PRO A 180 -0.27 7.74 -14.99
CA PRO A 180 0.68 7.10 -14.09
C PRO A 180 0.01 6.01 -13.25
N GLU A 181 0.79 5.01 -12.85
CA GLU A 181 0.35 3.97 -11.93
C GLU A 181 0.32 4.49 -10.48
N ILE A 182 -0.66 4.02 -9.70
CA ILE A 182 -0.77 4.22 -8.26
C ILE A 182 -0.82 2.87 -7.55
N TRP A 183 -0.22 2.78 -6.37
CA TRP A 183 -0.34 1.60 -5.52
C TRP A 183 -1.54 1.76 -4.58
N LEU A 184 -2.49 0.83 -4.65
CA LEU A 184 -3.61 0.73 -3.72
C LEU A 184 -3.25 -0.30 -2.64
N GLU A 185 -2.86 0.18 -1.46
CA GLU A 185 -2.53 -0.67 -0.31
C GLU A 185 -3.78 -1.00 0.51
N VAL A 186 -3.96 -2.26 0.90
CA VAL A 186 -5.04 -2.72 1.77
C VAL A 186 -4.46 -3.47 2.96
N ARG A 187 -4.76 -3.02 4.17
CA ARG A 187 -4.38 -3.65 5.43
C ARG A 187 -5.45 -4.65 5.83
N GLY A 188 -5.03 -5.89 6.10
CA GLY A 188 -5.90 -6.91 6.67
C GLY A 188 -6.41 -6.46 8.03
N THR A 189 -7.65 -6.79 8.35
CA THR A 189 -8.01 -6.94 9.76
C THR A 189 -7.39 -8.25 10.19
N ASP A 190 -6.37 -8.20 11.05
CA ASP A 190 -5.92 -9.43 11.70
C ASP A 190 -7.12 -9.96 12.47
N ASP A 191 -7.82 -10.95 11.90
CA ASP A 191 -8.75 -11.78 12.64
C ASP A 191 -7.88 -12.46 13.69
N ASP A 192 -7.96 -11.97 14.94
CA ASP A 192 -7.57 -12.70 16.13
C ASP A 192 -8.45 -13.98 16.17
N HIS A 193 -8.11 -14.96 15.34
CA HIS A 193 -8.52 -16.33 15.54
C HIS A 193 -7.76 -16.82 16.76
N HIS A 194 -8.31 -16.48 17.92
CA HIS A 194 -8.10 -17.23 19.14
C HIS A 194 -8.65 -18.62 18.86
N ASP A 195 -7.81 -19.52 18.36
CA ASP A 195 -8.07 -20.96 18.26
C ASP A 195 -8.13 -21.51 19.69
N GLY A 196 -9.28 -21.27 20.33
CA GLY A 196 -9.64 -21.75 21.65
C GLY A 196 -10.37 -23.08 21.54
N ASN A 197 -9.58 -24.16 21.40
CA ASN A 197 -9.83 -25.47 21.99
C ASN A 197 -11.19 -26.14 21.73
N ASP A 198 -11.33 -26.82 20.58
CA ASP A 198 -12.27 -27.94 20.46
C ASP A 198 -11.63 -29.21 21.06
N ASN A 199 -11.93 -29.46 22.34
CA ASN A 199 -11.87 -30.80 22.93
C ASN A 199 -13.10 -31.58 22.46
N ASP A 200 -13.06 -32.15 21.25
CA ASP A 200 -14.04 -33.15 20.86
C ASP A 200 -13.58 -34.53 21.30
N ASN A 201 -14.15 -34.97 22.42
CA ASN A 201 -13.94 -36.28 23.02
C ASN A 201 -15.09 -37.20 22.57
N THR A 202 -15.10 -37.61 21.31
CA THR A 202 -15.99 -38.69 20.82
C THR A 202 -15.21 -39.98 20.68
N ASN A 203 -15.29 -40.80 21.72
CA ASN A 203 -15.03 -42.23 21.63
C ASN A 203 -16.13 -42.90 20.81
N ASN A 204 -15.77 -43.53 19.68
CA ASN A 204 -16.13 -44.93 19.49
C ASN A 204 -15.29 -45.64 18.40
N PRO A 205 -15.03 -46.96 18.58
CA PRO A 205 -14.04 -47.72 17.83
C PRO A 205 -14.66 -48.38 16.59
N VAL A 206 -13.88 -48.67 15.52
CA VAL A 206 -13.68 -50.02 14.95
C VAL A 206 -12.49 -50.04 13.96
N SER A 207 -11.74 -51.14 14.01
CA SER A 207 -10.98 -51.80 12.93
C SER A 207 -9.51 -51.42 12.72
N VAL A 208 -8.67 -52.10 13.49
CA VAL A 208 -7.21 -52.23 13.31
C VAL A 208 -6.94 -53.05 12.05
N GLY A 209 -6.26 -52.47 11.06
CA GLY A 209 -5.93 -53.11 9.78
C GLY A 209 -4.60 -52.63 9.18
N ALA A 210 -3.51 -53.09 9.78
CA ALA A 210 -2.18 -53.34 9.21
C ALA A 210 -1.74 -52.62 7.91
N ILE A 211 -1.00 -51.50 8.01
CA ILE A 211 0.04 -51.13 7.03
C ILE A 211 1.18 -50.40 7.76
N GLY A 212 2.10 -51.15 8.37
CA GLY A 212 3.22 -50.57 9.13
C GLY A 212 4.44 -51.48 9.28
N VAL A 213 4.67 -52.41 8.35
CA VAL A 213 5.81 -53.36 8.44
C VAL A 213 6.67 -53.40 7.18
N ILE A 214 6.26 -52.76 6.08
CA ILE A 214 6.91 -53.00 4.78
C ILE A 214 8.19 -52.14 4.58
N VAL A 215 8.34 -51.01 5.26
CA VAL A 215 9.52 -50.15 5.08
C VAL A 215 10.73 -50.63 5.89
N GLY A 216 10.52 -51.16 7.10
CA GLY A 216 11.60 -51.65 7.96
C GLY A 216 12.29 -52.92 7.43
N GLY A 217 11.53 -53.83 6.83
CA GLY A 217 12.07 -55.09 6.31
C GLY A 217 13.00 -54.92 5.12
N VAL A 218 12.72 -53.95 4.23
CA VAL A 218 13.55 -53.67 3.05
C VAL A 218 14.89 -53.05 3.45
N VAL A 219 14.91 -52.21 4.48
CA VAL A 219 16.17 -51.61 4.97
C VAL A 219 17.07 -52.67 5.61
N ILE A 220 16.50 -53.60 6.38
CA ILE A 220 17.28 -54.67 7.03
C ILE A 220 17.87 -55.64 6.01
N THR A 221 17.13 -56.03 4.95
CA THR A 221 17.66 -56.93 3.91
C THR A 221 18.74 -56.27 3.06
N VAL A 222 18.65 -54.97 2.79
CA VAL A 222 19.70 -54.25 2.06
C VAL A 222 20.98 -54.16 2.90
N ILE A 223 20.89 -53.93 4.22
CA ILE A 223 22.06 -53.85 5.10
C ILE A 223 22.77 -55.21 5.21
N THR A 224 22.03 -56.32 5.34
CA THR A 224 22.67 -57.65 5.43
C THR A 224 23.34 -58.06 4.12
N VAL A 225 22.75 -57.73 2.96
CA VAL A 225 23.37 -58.00 1.65
C VAL A 225 24.66 -57.18 1.47
N ILE A 226 24.68 -55.91 1.85
CA ILE A 226 25.90 -55.08 1.79
C ILE A 226 26.99 -55.63 2.72
N ALA A 227 26.62 -56.05 3.95
CA ALA A 227 27.56 -56.64 4.89
C ALA A 227 28.19 -57.95 4.37
N VAL A 228 27.40 -58.82 3.73
CA VAL A 228 27.89 -60.07 3.13
C VAL A 228 28.82 -59.80 1.94
N ILE A 229 28.48 -58.84 1.07
CA ILE A 229 29.34 -58.47 -0.06
C ILE A 229 30.68 -57.87 0.42
N ALA A 230 30.66 -57.10 1.51
CA ALA A 230 31.87 -56.54 2.11
C ALA A 230 32.77 -57.63 2.72
N TRP A 231 32.19 -58.70 3.28
CA TRP A 231 32.95 -59.82 3.85
C TRP A 231 33.53 -60.78 2.80
N CYS A 232 32.93 -60.90 1.60
CA CYS A 232 33.49 -61.72 0.52
C CYS A 232 34.67 -61.07 -0.25
N LYS A 233 35.12 -59.87 0.14
CA LYS A 233 36.26 -59.17 -0.49
C LYS A 233 37.52 -59.09 0.39
N PHE A 234 37.61 -59.89 1.45
CA PHE A 234 38.84 -60.13 2.23
C PHE A 234 39.06 -61.62 2.47
#